data_AF-A0AAF0UHS4-F1
#
_entry.id   AF-A0AAF0UHS4-F1
#
_cell.length_a   1.000
_cell.length_b   1.000
_cell.length_c   1.000
_cell.angle_alpha   90.00
_cell.angle_beta   90.00
_cell.angle_gamma   90.00
#
_symmetry.space_group_name_H-M   'P 1'
#
loop_
_entity.id
_entity.type
_entity.pdbx_description
1 polymer ?
#
loop_
_entity_poly.entity_id
_entity_poly.type
_entity_poly.pdbx_seq_one_letter_code
_entity_poly.pdbx_strand_id
1 'polypeptide(L)' 'MPSKIDETLFSWEMAGVGATNRERWRMIPTSIWWTIWRERNERCFENGNNNLQEVKLKCILLFCFWCTNVYSNETE' A
#
# COMPACT_ATOMS: atom_id res chain seq x y z
N MET A 1 -9.94 -10.17 -13.42
CA MET A 1 -9.14 -9.03 -12.91
C MET A 1 -10.08 -7.83 -12.91
N PRO A 2 -10.25 -7.10 -11.79
CA PRO A 2 -11.14 -5.94 -11.77
C PRO A 2 -10.66 -4.92 -12.81
N SER A 3 -11.60 -4.31 -13.54
CA SER A 3 -11.28 -3.41 -14.66
C SER A 3 -11.14 -1.95 -14.20
N LYS A 4 -11.68 -1.65 -13.03
CA LYS A 4 -11.73 -0.31 -12.45
C LYS A 4 -11.20 -0.30 -11.01
N ILE A 5 -10.84 0.90 -10.55
CA ILE A 5 -10.28 1.11 -9.21
C ILE A 5 -11.33 0.83 -8.14
N ASP A 6 -12.58 1.26 -8.34
CA ASP A 6 -13.70 1.01 -7.43
C ASP A 6 -14.02 -0.47 -7.30
N GLU A 7 -14.05 -1.22 -8.41
CA GLU A 7 -14.21 -2.69 -8.39
C GLU A 7 -13.07 -3.37 -7.62
N THR A 8 -11.83 -2.88 -7.79
CA THR A 8 -10.65 -3.40 -7.07
C THR A 8 -10.77 -3.14 -5.57
N LEU A 9 -11.11 -1.92 -5.17
CA LEU A 9 -11.28 -1.55 -3.76
C LEU A 9 -12.44 -2.29 -3.12
N PHE A 10 -13.56 -2.44 -3.83
CA PHE A 10 -14.70 -3.22 -3.36
C PHE A 10 -14.33 -4.67 -3.14
N SER A 11 -13.67 -5.31 -4.11
CA SER A 11 -13.19 -6.69 -3.96
C SER A 11 -12.19 -6.84 -2.81
N TRP A 12 -11.32 -5.85 -2.62
CA TRP A 12 -10.35 -5.85 -1.52
C TRP A 12 -11.05 -5.75 -0.17
N GLU A 13 -12.00 -4.83 -0.04
CA GLU A 13 -12.80 -4.64 1.16
C GLU A 13 -13.58 -5.91 1.53
N MET A 14 -14.19 -6.57 0.53
CA MET A 14 -14.92 -7.81 0.73
C MET A 14 -14.02 -8.97 1.16
N ALA A 15 -12.78 -9.02 0.68
CA ALA A 15 -11.80 -10.00 1.14
C ALA A 15 -11.36 -9.77 2.60
N GLY A 16 -11.50 -8.54 3.10
CA GLY A 16 -11.11 -8.13 4.46
C GLY A 16 -12.21 -8.17 5.51
N VAL A 17 -13.38 -8.74 5.22
CA VAL A 17 -14.52 -8.74 6.16
C VAL A 17 -14.18 -9.38 7.51
N GLY A 18 -13.26 -10.35 7.53
CA GLY A 18 -12.74 -11.01 8.75
C GLY A 18 -11.41 -10.46 9.28
N ALA A 19 -10.90 -9.34 8.75
CA ALA A 19 -9.62 -8.81 9.17
C ALA A 19 -9.69 -8.26 10.61
N THR A 20 -8.71 -8.62 11.45
CA THR A 20 -8.61 -8.17 12.85
C THR A 20 -8.58 -6.64 12.98
N ASN A 21 -7.92 -5.95 12.05
CA ASN A 21 -7.93 -4.50 11.97
C ASN A 21 -8.29 -4.09 10.54
N ARG A 22 -9.54 -3.66 10.37
CA ARG A 22 -10.12 -3.28 9.07
C ARG A 22 -9.49 -2.01 8.49
N GLU A 23 -9.02 -1.09 9.31
CA GLU A 23 -8.36 0.13 8.86
C GLU A 23 -6.98 -0.18 8.26
N ARG A 24 -6.19 -0.99 8.96
CA ARG A 24 -4.93 -1.53 8.42
C ARG A 24 -5.17 -2.31 7.13
N TRP A 25 -6.21 -3.12 7.07
CA TRP A 25 -6.57 -3.82 5.84
C TRP A 25 -6.81 -2.87 4.66
N ARG A 26 -7.53 -1.76 4.90
CA ARG A 26 -7.81 -0.72 3.90
C ARG A 26 -6.56 0.08 3.48
N MET A 27 -5.50 0.11 4.28
CA MET A 27 -4.24 0.80 3.93
C MET A 27 -3.36 0.04 2.93
N ILE A 28 -3.58 -1.27 2.76
CA ILE A 28 -2.71 -2.11 1.91
C ILE A 28 -2.74 -1.69 0.44
N PRO A 29 -3.91 -1.49 -0.22
CA PRO A 29 -3.95 -1.10 -1.63
C PRO A 29 -3.23 0.22 -1.88
N THR A 30 -3.44 1.21 -1.00
CA THR A 30 -2.77 2.51 -1.07
C THR A 30 -1.24 2.37 -0.96
N SER A 31 -0.77 1.51 -0.05
CA SER A 31 0.66 1.24 0.11
C SER A 31 1.26 0.64 -1.18
N ILE A 32 0.57 -0.34 -1.78
CA ILE A 32 0.99 -0.98 -3.03
C ILE A 32 1.03 0.05 -4.18
N TRP A 33 -0.06 0.79 -4.38
CA TRP A 33 -0.15 1.76 -5.46
C TRP A 33 0.88 2.87 -5.34
N TRP A 34 1.08 3.40 -4.14
CA TRP A 34 2.08 4.43 -3.90
C TRP A 34 3.49 3.93 -4.20
N THR A 35 3.85 2.73 -3.72
CA THR A 35 5.16 2.15 -4.00
C THR A 35 5.37 1.90 -5.50
N ILE A 36 4.37 1.38 -6.22
CA ILE A 36 4.46 1.17 -7.67
C ILE A 36 4.60 2.50 -8.42
N TRP A 37 3.81 3.51 -8.04
CA TRP A 37 3.89 4.84 -8.66
C TRP A 37 5.26 5.47 -8.45
N ARG A 38 5.81 5.38 -7.23
CA ARG A 38 7.16 5.84 -6.91
C ARG A 38 8.22 5.10 -7.71
N GLU A 39 8.18 3.77 -7.74
CA GLU A 39 9.13 2.95 -8.50
C GLU A 39 9.11 3.29 -9.99
N ARG A 40 7.92 3.48 -10.58
CA ARG A 40 7.77 3.91 -11.97
C ARG A 40 8.41 5.27 -12.22
N ASN A 41 8.20 6.23 -11.32
CA ASN A 41 8.78 7.57 -11.46
C ASN A 41 10.31 7.55 -11.26
N GLU A 42 10.82 6.81 -10.27
CA GLU A 42 12.26 6.62 -10.04
C GLU A 42 12.94 6.07 -11.32
N ARG A 43 12.32 5.09 -11.99
CA ARG A 43 12.81 4.54 -13.26
C ARG A 43 12.76 5.54 -14.41
N CYS A 44 11.67 6.28 -14.55
CA CYS A 44 11.47 7.19 -15.69
C CYS A 44 12.25 8.49 -15.58
N PHE A 45 12.47 9.01 -14.36
CA PHE A 45 12.96 10.36 -14.14
C PHE A 45 14.26 10.44 -13.34
N GLU A 46 14.60 9.40 -12.57
CA GLU A 46 15.76 9.40 -11.65
C GLU A 46 16.78 8.31 -11.99
N ASN A 47 16.57 7.58 -13.10
CA ASN A 47 17.40 6.45 -13.54
C ASN A 47 17.58 5.37 -12.44
N GLY A 48 16.62 5.27 -11.53
CA GLY A 48 16.57 4.25 -10.49
C GLY A 48 16.17 2.89 -11.07
N ASN A 49 16.69 1.81 -10.50
CA ASN A 49 16.32 0.46 -10.91
C ASN A 49 16.35 -0.50 -9.71
N ASN A 50 15.34 -0.39 -8.85
CA ASN A 50 15.24 -1.28 -7.70
C ASN A 50 14.83 -2.68 -8.19
N ASN A 51 15.42 -3.73 -7.63
CA ASN A 51 14.98 -5.08 -7.90
C ASN A 51 13.62 -5.37 -7.21
N LEU A 52 12.98 -6.48 -7.56
CA LEU A 52 11.65 -6.82 -7.03
C LEU A 52 11.63 -6.93 -5.49
N GLN A 53 12.71 -7.40 -4.86
CA GLN A 53 12.76 -7.53 -3.40
C GLN A 53 12.84 -6.17 -2.72
N GLU A 54 13.59 -5.24 -3.29
CA GLU A 54 13.65 -3.85 -2.81
C GLU A 54 12.29 -3.16 -2.92
N VAL A 55 11.57 -3.35 -4.03
CA VAL A 55 10.21 -2.81 -4.20
C VAL A 55 9.25 -3.39 -3.16
N LYS A 56 9.30 -4.72 -2.92
CA LYS A 56 8.49 -5.37 -1.87
C LYS A 56 8.82 -4.83 -0.48
N LEU A 57 10.10 -4.67 -0.16
CA LEU A 57 10.54 -4.13 1.12
C LEU A 57 10.05 -2.68 1.29
N LYS A 58 10.21 -1.83 0.28
CA LYS A 58 9.69 -0.44 0.28
C LYS A 58 8.16 -0.42 0.55
N CYS A 59 7.40 -1.34 -0.05
CA CYS A 59 5.96 -1.45 0.17
C CYS A 59 5.61 -1.83 1.62
N ILE A 60 6.31 -2.81 2.19
CA ILE A 60 6.10 -3.26 3.57
C ILE A 60 6.48 -2.15 4.55
N LEU A 61 7.62 -1.49 4.36
CA LEU A 61 8.07 -0.39 5.21
C LEU A 61 7.09 0.79 5.18
N LEU A 62 6.58 1.13 3.99
CA LEU A 62 5.56 2.16 3.85
C LEU A 62 4.28 1.79 4.61
N PHE A 63 3.80 0.56 4.45
CA PHE A 63 2.63 0.08 5.19
C PHE A 63 2.84 0.14 6.70
N CYS A 64 3.99 -0.33 7.20
CA CYS A 64 4.35 -0.25 8.62
C CYS A 64 4.42 1.19 9.12
N PHE A 65 5.00 2.10 8.34
CA PHE A 65 5.06 3.52 8.66
C PHE A 65 3.65 4.10 8.85
N TRP A 66 2.72 3.84 7.93
CA TRP A 66 1.33 4.30 8.06
C TRP A 66 0.62 3.66 9.24
N CYS A 67 0.84 2.36 9.47
CA CYS A 67 0.29 1.70 10.63
C CYS A 67 0.72 2.40 11.91
N THR A 68 2.02 2.66 12.12
CA THR A 68 2.53 3.28 13.35
C THR A 68 2.05 4.73 13.54
N ASN A 69 2.01 5.53 12.46
CA ASN A 69 1.55 6.92 12.56
C ASN A 69 0.06 7.03 12.90
N VAL A 70 -0.77 6.08 12.47
CA VAL A 70 -2.19 6.06 12.85
C VAL A 70 -2.36 5.84 14.36
N TYR A 71 -1.58 4.95 15.00
CA TYR A 71 -1.64 4.75 16.46
C TYR A 71 -1.27 5.99 17.26
N SER A 72 -0.26 6.74 16.81
CA SER A 72 0.18 7.94 17.53
C SER A 72 -0.91 9.01 17.61
N ASN A 73 -1.77 9.11 16.59
CA ASN A 73 -2.87 10.07 16.53
C ASN A 73 -4.13 9.62 17.30
N GLU A 74 -4.22 8.37 17.74
CA GLU A 74 -5.34 7.86 18.57
C GLU A 74 -5.09 8.02 20.07
N THR A 75 -3.84 8.31 20.47
CA THR A 75 -3.41 8.45 21.87
C THR A 75 -3.26 9.89 22.36
N GLU A 76 -3.56 10.88 21.52
CA GLU A 76 -3.67 12.31 21.85
C GLU A 76 -5.14 12.76 21.95
#